data_AF-A0A2D4GL36-F1
#
_entry.id   AF-A0A2D4GL36-F1
#
_cell.length_a   1.000
_cell.length_b   1.000
_cell.length_c   1.000
_cell.angle_alpha   90.00
_cell.angle_beta   90.00
_cell.angle_gamma   90.00
#
_symmetry.space_group_name_H-M   'P 1'
#
loop_
_entity.id
_entity.type
_entity.pdbx_description
1 polymer ?
#
loop_
_entity_poly.entity_id
_entity_poly.type
_entity_poly.pdbx_seq_one_letter_code
_entity_poly.pdbx_strand_id
1 'polypeptide(L)'
;ESDMISNSEVDQMSSLLDYKNEEVRFVESELEHQKQKYFELQTFTRSLILAVKTDDKDQQQALLADLPPELEEMDFNHTSPEPDDTSFSLSSSSEKNALDSL
;
A
#
# COMPACT_ATOMS: atom_id res chain seq x y z
N GLU A 1 10.26 -3.01 47.04
CA GLU A 1 9.44 -4.23 46.99
C GLU A 1 9.41 -4.65 45.54
N SER A 2 9.87 -5.86 45.24
CA SER A 2 10.23 -6.26 43.86
C SER A 2 8.97 -6.42 43.02
N ASP A 3 8.90 -5.76 41.86
CA ASP A 3 7.91 -5.99 40.81
C ASP A 3 7.90 -7.49 40.46
N MET A 4 6.94 -8.24 41.00
CA MET A 4 6.70 -9.62 40.61
C MET A 4 5.67 -9.58 39.49
N ILE A 5 6.16 -9.55 38.25
CA ILE A 5 5.33 -9.77 37.08
C ILE A 5 4.65 -11.13 37.26
N SER A 6 3.32 -11.15 37.21
CA SER A 6 2.54 -12.38 37.36
C SER A 6 2.75 -13.27 36.13
N ASN A 7 2.77 -14.60 36.31
CA ASN A 7 2.87 -15.53 35.18
C ASN A 7 1.80 -15.28 34.09
N SER A 8 0.61 -14.83 34.49
CA SER A 8 -0.46 -14.43 33.55
C SER A 8 -0.09 -13.21 32.69
N GLU A 9 0.65 -12.25 33.24
CA GLU A 9 1.11 -11.07 32.49
C GLU A 9 2.21 -11.48 31.49
N VAL A 10 3.07 -12.42 31.89
CA VAL A 10 4.09 -13.01 30.99
C VAL A 10 3.43 -13.75 29.83
N ASP A 11 2.42 -14.59 30.07
CA ASP A 11 1.71 -15.34 29.02
C ASP A 11 0.96 -14.41 28.07
N GLN A 12 0.37 -13.34 28.60
CA GLN A 12 -0.29 -12.31 27.79
C GLN A 12 0.71 -11.56 26.91
N MET A 13 1.87 -11.18 27.47
CA MET A 13 2.95 -10.55 26.70
C MET A 13 3.49 -11.50 25.63
N SER A 14 3.64 -12.79 25.91
CA SER A 14 4.06 -13.79 24.92
C SER A 14 3.08 -13.86 23.76
N SER A 15 1.79 -13.98 24.06
CA SER A 15 0.74 -14.05 23.03
C SER A 15 0.71 -12.79 22.15
N LEU A 16 0.91 -11.61 22.75
CA LEU A 16 1.01 -10.35 22.02
C LEU A 16 2.24 -10.30 21.12
N LEU A 17 3.40 -10.79 21.59
CA LEU A 17 4.61 -10.88 20.80
C LEU A 17 4.45 -11.83 19.62
N ASP A 18 3.81 -12.98 19.81
CA ASP A 18 3.53 -13.94 18.74
C ASP A 18 2.63 -13.33 17.67
N TYR A 19 1.56 -12.65 18.10
CA TYR A 19 0.68 -11.91 17.19
C TYR A 19 1.44 -10.83 16.40
N LYS A 20 2.24 -10.01 17.09
CA LYS A 20 3.04 -8.96 16.44
C LYS A 20 4.04 -9.52 15.44
N ASN A 21 4.66 -10.65 15.76
CA ASN A 21 5.57 -11.34 14.85
C ASN A 21 4.84 -11.87 13.60
N GLU A 22 3.60 -12.36 13.74
CA GLU A 22 2.79 -12.77 12.58
C GLU A 22 2.39 -11.56 11.72
N GLU A 23 1.99 -10.44 12.32
CA GLU A 23 1.70 -9.20 11.57
C GLU A 23 2.92 -8.75 10.75
N VAL A 24 4.12 -8.79 11.34
CA VAL A 24 5.37 -8.44 10.65
C VAL A 24 5.62 -9.38 9.47
N ARG A 25 5.52 -10.70 9.68
CA ARG A 25 5.69 -11.68 8.60
C ARG A 25 4.70 -11.47 7.45
N PHE A 26 3.45 -11.17 7.79
CA PHE A 26 2.43 -10.88 6.79
C PHE A 26 2.81 -9.65 5.95
N VAL A 27 3.17 -8.54 6.61
CA VAL A 27 3.58 -7.31 5.90
C VAL A 27 4.84 -7.53 5.05
N GLU A 28 5.80 -8.31 5.53
CA GLU A 28 7.00 -8.68 4.77
C GLU A 28 6.65 -9.50 3.52
N SER A 29 5.73 -10.45 3.64
CA SER A 29 5.25 -11.26 2.51
C SER A 29 4.54 -10.39 1.46
N GLU A 30 3.64 -9.50 1.90
CA GLU A 30 2.93 -8.60 1.00
C GLU A 30 3.90 -7.62 0.31
N LEU A 31 4.91 -7.13 1.03
CA LEU A 31 5.94 -6.28 0.46
C LEU A 31 6.75 -7.02 -0.61
N GLU A 32 7.12 -8.28 -0.37
CA GLU A 32 7.85 -9.08 -1.35
C GLU A 32 7.02 -9.36 -2.59
N HIS A 33 5.74 -9.69 -2.41
CA HIS A 33 4.78 -9.83 -3.50
C HIS A 33 4.67 -8.56 -4.34
N GLN A 34 4.57 -7.39 -3.69
CA GLN A 34 4.51 -6.11 -4.38
C GLN A 34 5.80 -5.77 -5.14
N LYS A 35 6.98 -6.12 -4.60
CA LYS A 35 8.26 -5.97 -5.30
C LYS A 35 8.32 -6.82 -6.57
N GLN A 36 7.85 -8.06 -6.49
CA GLN A 36 7.81 -8.97 -7.65
C GLN A 36 6.91 -8.41 -8.75
N LYS A 37 5.68 -8.00 -8.40
CA LYS A 37 4.76 -7.33 -9.33
C LYS A 37 5.37 -6.10 -9.98
N TYR A 38 6.02 -5.24 -9.20
CA TYR A 38 6.70 -4.05 -9.73
C TYR A 38 7.84 -4.42 -10.69
N PHE A 39 8.62 -5.45 -10.37
CA PHE A 39 9.70 -5.92 -11.24
C PHE A 39 9.17 -6.46 -12.57
N GLU A 40 8.08 -7.20 -12.57
CA GLU A 40 7.40 -7.71 -13.76
C GLU A 40 6.88 -6.55 -14.63
N LEU A 41 6.16 -5.61 -14.02
CA LEU A 41 5.65 -4.42 -14.72
C LEU A 41 6.78 -3.55 -15.30
N GLN A 42 7.87 -3.38 -14.54
CA GLN A 42 9.05 -2.65 -15.03
C GLN A 42 9.69 -3.36 -16.24
N THR A 43 9.81 -4.69 -16.17
CA THR A 43 10.38 -5.50 -17.25
C THR A 43 9.51 -5.43 -18.49
N PHE A 44 8.19 -5.62 -18.34
CA PHE A 44 7.22 -5.47 -19.40
C PHE A 44 7.32 -4.08 -20.07
N THR A 45 7.30 -3.02 -19.29
CA THR A 45 7.36 -1.63 -19.78
C THR A 45 8.64 -1.37 -20.57
N ARG A 46 9.79 -1.85 -20.08
CA ARG A 46 11.08 -1.72 -20.78
C ARG A 46 11.06 -2.46 -22.12
N SER A 47 10.55 -3.68 -22.14
CA SER A 47 10.42 -4.50 -23.35
C SER A 47 9.50 -3.84 -24.37
N LEU A 48 8.36 -3.30 -23.92
CA LEU A 48 7.41 -2.61 -24.78
C LEU A 48 8.01 -1.33 -25.39
N ILE A 49 8.68 -0.51 -24.57
CA ILE A 49 9.39 0.69 -25.06
C ILE A 49 10.42 0.32 -26.11
N LEU A 50 11.19 -0.75 -25.90
CA LEU A 50 12.19 -1.20 -26.87
C LEU A 50 11.53 -1.62 -28.18
N ALA A 51 10.50 -2.47 -28.11
CA ALA A 51 9.77 -2.95 -29.28
C ALA A 51 9.11 -1.80 -30.08
N VAL A 52 8.58 -0.78 -29.39
CA VAL A 52 8.05 0.43 -30.04
C VAL A 52 9.16 1.24 -30.71
N LYS A 53 10.30 1.42 -30.03
CA LYS A 53 11.44 2.17 -30.59
C LYS A 53 12.06 1.51 -31.81
N THR A 54 12.02 0.18 -31.89
CA THR A 54 12.54 -0.59 -33.04
C THR A 54 11.47 -0.87 -34.10
N ASP A 55 10.24 -0.41 -33.89
CA ASP A 55 9.05 -0.73 -34.70
C ASP A 55 8.82 -2.24 -34.89
N ASP A 56 9.21 -3.04 -33.90
CA ASP A 56 9.02 -4.50 -33.89
C ASP A 56 7.55 -4.84 -33.58
N LYS A 57 6.73 -4.96 -34.63
CA LYS A 57 5.29 -5.23 -34.52
C LYS A 57 4.98 -6.60 -33.92
N ASP A 58 5.81 -7.60 -34.20
CA ASP A 58 5.60 -8.96 -33.70
C ASP A 58 5.82 -8.99 -32.18
N GLN A 59 6.89 -8.35 -31.70
CA GLN A 59 7.17 -8.26 -30.27
C GLN A 59 6.13 -7.37 -29.55
N GLN A 60 5.68 -6.27 -30.17
CA GLN A 60 4.59 -5.47 -29.62
C GLN A 60 3.32 -6.31 -29.42
N GLN A 61 2.92 -7.09 -30.43
CA GLN A 61 1.71 -7.91 -30.34
C GLN A 61 1.84 -9.05 -29.32
N ALA A 62 3.03 -9.66 -29.21
CA ALA A 62 3.30 -10.68 -28.22
C ALA A 62 3.19 -10.12 -26.79
N LEU A 63 3.78 -8.94 -26.53
CA LEU A 63 3.69 -8.27 -25.24
C LEU A 63 2.24 -7.86 -24.91
N LEU A 64 1.50 -7.32 -25.87
CA LEU A 64 0.10 -6.93 -25.65
C LEU A 64 -0.84 -8.12 -25.42
N ALA A 65 -0.46 -9.33 -25.86
CA ALA A 65 -1.21 -10.55 -25.60
C ALA A 65 -0.92 -11.16 -24.22
N ASP A 66 0.20 -10.76 -23.58
CA ASP A 66 0.66 -11.22 -22.26
C ASP A 66 0.83 -10.01 -21.34
N LEU A 67 -0.27 -9.32 -21.09
CA LEU A 67 -0.29 -8.14 -20.25
C LEU A 67 -0.10 -8.53 -18.78
N PRO A 68 0.72 -7.80 -18.01
CA PRO A 68 0.73 -7.90 -16.56
C PRO A 68 -0.71 -7.75 -16.02
N PRO A 69 -1.16 -8.59 -15.08
CA PRO A 69 -2.53 -8.55 -14.54
C PRO A 69 -2.95 -7.16 -14.06
N GLU A 70 -2.02 -6.38 -13.50
CA GLU A 70 -2.23 -5.01 -13.03
C GLU A 70 -2.69 -4.05 -14.15
N LEU A 71 -2.34 -4.34 -15.40
CA LEU A 71 -2.73 -3.53 -16.56
C LEU A 71 -4.04 -4.02 -17.19
N GLU A 72 -4.40 -5.29 -17.04
CA GLU A 72 -5.69 -5.81 -17.53
C GLU A 72 -6.88 -5.21 -16.77
N GLU A 73 -6.69 -4.96 -15.48
CA GLU A 73 -7.72 -4.35 -14.61
C GLU A 73 -7.77 -2.82 -14.71
N MET A 74 -6.78 -2.19 -15.37
CA MET A 74 -6.67 -0.74 -15.45
C MET A 74 -7.56 -0.19 -16.57
N ASP A 75 -8.64 0.51 -16.22
CA ASP A 75 -9.47 1.20 -17.21
C ASP A 75 -8.81 2.50 -17.68
N PHE A 76 -8.07 2.42 -18.78
CA PHE A 76 -7.46 3.58 -19.42
C PHE A 76 -8.47 4.61 -19.96
N ASN A 77 -9.76 4.28 -20.01
CA ASN A 77 -10.81 5.20 -20.45
C ASN A 77 -11.31 6.13 -19.32
N HIS A 78 -10.92 5.89 -18.07
CA HIS A 78 -11.27 6.70 -16.90
C HIS A 78 -10.02 7.35 -16.28
N THR A 79 -9.28 8.14 -17.07
CA THR A 79 -8.04 8.80 -16.63
C THR A 79 -8.22 10.09 -15.85
N SER A 80 -9.44 10.43 -15.42
CA SER A 80 -9.64 11.50 -14.45
C SER A 80 -10.33 10.92 -13.23
N PRO A 81 -9.65 10.79 -12.08
CA PRO A 81 -10.36 11.07 -10.84
C PRO A 81 -10.87 12.50 -11.01
N GLU A 82 -12.19 12.70 -11.06
CA GLU A 82 -12.69 14.00 -10.61
C GLU A 82 -12.05 14.23 -9.24
N PRO A 83 -11.54 15.44 -8.94
CA PRO A 83 -11.06 15.72 -7.60
C PRO A 83 -12.24 15.49 -6.67
N ASP A 84 -12.26 14.35 -5.98
CA ASP A 84 -13.19 14.12 -4.90
C ASP A 84 -13.05 15.34 -3.99
N ASP A 85 -14.16 16.08 -3.83
CA ASP A 85 -14.36 17.18 -2.91
C ASP A 85 -14.25 16.69 -1.44
N THR A 86 -13.24 15.91 -1.11
CA THR A 86 -12.80 15.64 0.25
C THR A 86 -11.98 16.83 0.73
N SER A 87 -12.64 17.99 0.72
CA SER A 87 -12.36 19.06 1.66
C SER A 87 -12.46 18.45 3.06
N PHE A 88 -11.32 18.02 3.60
CA PHE A 88 -11.17 17.86 5.03
C PHE A 88 -11.27 19.28 5.62
N SER A 89 -12.50 19.71 5.87
CA SER A 89 -12.78 20.87 6.69
C SER A 89 -12.29 20.55 8.10
N LEU A 90 -11.04 20.90 8.37
CA LEU A 90 -10.47 20.96 9.71
C LEU A 90 -11.20 22.07 10.47
N SER A 91 -12.36 21.74 11.04
CA SER A 91 -12.99 22.53 12.08
C SER A 91 -12.09 22.45 13.33
N SER A 92 -11.06 23.28 13.36
CA SER A 92 -10.24 23.52 14.55
C SER A 92 -11.06 24.35 15.52
N SER A 93 -11.80 23.69 16.41
CA SER A 93 -12.37 24.35 17.60
C SER A 93 -11.26 24.52 18.64
N SER A 94 -10.42 25.55 18.46
CA SER A 94 -9.69 26.16 19.56
C SER A 94 -10.69 26.87 20.46
N GLU A 95 -11.19 26.19 21.48
CA GLU A 95 -11.87 26.84 22.61
C GLU A 95 -10.82 27.59 23.44
N LYS A 96 -10.69 28.89 23.17
CA LYS A 96 -9.93 29.83 23.98
C LYS A 96 -10.81 31.00 24.41
N ASN A 97 -11.10 30.98 25.71
CA ASN A 97 -11.31 32.08 26.67
C ASN A 97 -12.73 32.51 27.08
N ALA A 98 -12.76 32.84 28.39
CA ALA A 98 -13.73 33.60 29.20
C ALA A 98 -14.98 32.81 29.63
N LEU A 99 -15.30 32.66 30.92
CA LEU A 99 -15.51 33.69 31.96
C LEU A 99 -15.27 33.03 33.34
N ASP A 100 -14.38 33.50 34.21
CA ASP A 100 -14.55 34.60 35.17
C ASP A 100 -15.99 34.87 35.61
N SER A 101 -16.49 34.12 36.62
CA SER A 101 -17.45 34.56 37.65
C SER A 101 -17.89 33.41 38.56
N LEU A 102 -17.31 33.35 39.77
CA LEU A 102 -18.02 33.21 41.06
C LEU A 102 -17.04 33.26 42.24
#